data_AF-A0A1Z5JWZ0-F1
#
_entry.id   AF-A0A1Z5JWZ0-F1
#
_cell.length_a   1.000
_cell.length_b   1.000
_cell.length_c   1.000
_cell.angle_alpha   90.00
_cell.angle_beta   90.00
_cell.angle_gamma   90.00
#
_symmetry.space_group_name_H-M   'P 1'
#
loop_
_entity.id
_entity.type
_entity.pdbx_description
1 polymer ?
#
loop_
_entity_poly.entity_id
_entity_poly.type
_entity_poly.pdbx_seq_one_letter_code
_entity_poly.pdbx_strand_id
1 'polypeptide(L)'
;MNKYQRQSSADQMNNDQQSRDASLGETVSSASSGLAIAHEPWKEQSIIAALLDQGFSKGVASVIPHSNPYYPIRFWLIDNGGHMRVLDGKRILGSELQHQVIACSRWVELQETMDFHIQLAGLNETPTIFRFINYPPQACAREFCVGRYRQPSEVDVALSIVRDCEPRGANELSEHLREIYERIRTIEPELRAQKQQAIVVLAVAGLPEDGTLADDLRLLQSLPVRLIVRLCVDDSKVYHYYAELSRNLKEPLEIVGEYFSEAKKIHRYNPWLTYGLTLHRCREMGIGHHLLSMLGQRSLDKEEASIVVGMLFGKEFLAQNNHEVNSKQFLSNVTRFNKEQGQIWNPVTGKMEFWVDTKKLQKSYSNKQFFGLLRKNSNTK
;
A
#
# COMPACT_ATOMS: atom_id res chain seq x y z
N MET A 1 -16.79 -65.12 -22.35
CA MET A 1 -17.59 -63.89 -22.29
C MET A 1 -17.88 -63.60 -20.82
N ASN A 2 -17.44 -62.54 -20.14
CA ASN A 2 -16.81 -61.30 -20.58
C ASN A 2 -15.65 -60.94 -19.63
N LYS A 3 -14.41 -61.09 -20.14
CA LYS A 3 -13.21 -60.41 -19.61
C LYS A 3 -13.14 -58.93 -20.03
N TYR A 4 -14.18 -58.41 -20.69
CA TYR A 4 -14.24 -57.07 -21.29
C TYR A 4 -14.88 -55.97 -20.42
N GLN A 5 -15.30 -56.27 -19.18
CA GLN A 5 -15.98 -55.29 -18.31
C GLN A 5 -15.15 -54.79 -17.12
N ARG A 6 -13.90 -55.21 -16.97
CA ARG A 6 -12.99 -54.69 -15.92
C ARG A 6 -11.86 -53.79 -16.42
N GLN A 7 -11.65 -53.68 -17.73
CA GLN A 7 -10.68 -52.75 -18.30
C GLN A 7 -11.25 -51.33 -18.48
N SER A 8 -12.57 -51.17 -18.65
CA SER A 8 -13.15 -49.83 -18.90
C SER A 8 -13.19 -48.90 -17.66
N SER A 9 -13.14 -49.44 -16.44
CA SER A 9 -13.17 -48.61 -15.21
C SER A 9 -11.79 -48.15 -14.75
N ALA A 10 -10.72 -48.88 -15.09
CA ALA A 10 -9.35 -48.46 -14.81
C ALA A 10 -8.87 -47.40 -15.82
N ASP A 11 -9.27 -47.52 -17.09
CA ASP A 11 -8.94 -46.55 -18.13
C ASP A 11 -9.73 -45.23 -17.97
N GLN A 12 -10.95 -45.28 -17.39
CA GLN A 12 -11.72 -44.06 -17.07
C GLN A 12 -11.14 -43.29 -15.87
N MET A 13 -10.64 -43.96 -14.83
CA MET A 13 -9.99 -43.27 -13.71
C MET A 13 -8.63 -42.66 -14.10
N ASN A 14 -7.91 -43.28 -15.04
CA ASN A 14 -6.62 -42.75 -15.50
C ASN A 14 -6.78 -41.55 -16.46
N ASN A 15 -7.85 -41.54 -17.29
CA ASN A 15 -8.19 -40.40 -18.14
C ASN A 15 -8.73 -39.20 -17.36
N ASP A 16 -9.47 -39.41 -16.26
CA ASP A 16 -9.93 -38.30 -15.41
C ASP A 16 -8.79 -37.69 -14.56
N GLN A 17 -7.75 -38.46 -14.24
CA GLN A 17 -6.54 -37.95 -13.59
C GLN A 17 -5.63 -37.19 -14.59
N GLN A 18 -5.43 -37.73 -15.81
CA GLN A 18 -4.68 -37.03 -16.87
C GLN A 18 -5.42 -35.79 -17.42
N SER A 19 -6.75 -35.78 -17.43
CA SER A 19 -7.57 -34.61 -17.80
C SER A 19 -7.50 -33.48 -16.76
N ARG A 20 -7.37 -33.82 -15.46
CA ARG A 20 -7.18 -32.85 -14.38
C ARG A 20 -5.76 -32.27 -14.33
N ASP A 21 -4.75 -33.07 -14.69
CA ASP A 21 -3.37 -32.59 -14.77
C ASP A 21 -3.08 -31.83 -16.08
N ALA A 22 -3.83 -32.07 -17.15
CA ALA A 22 -3.73 -31.35 -18.43
C ALA A 22 -4.49 -30.00 -18.45
N SER A 23 -5.38 -29.71 -17.48
CA SER A 23 -6.01 -28.39 -17.36
C SER A 23 -5.18 -27.37 -16.57
N LEU A 24 -4.00 -27.77 -16.08
CA LEU A 24 -3.07 -26.93 -15.31
C LEU A 24 -1.75 -26.62 -16.05
N GLY A 25 -1.61 -27.08 -17.29
CA GLY A 25 -0.46 -26.83 -18.15
C GLY A 25 -0.90 -26.56 -19.59
N GLU A 26 -0.53 -25.37 -20.09
CA GLU A 26 -0.58 -24.93 -21.48
C GLU A 26 -1.93 -24.46 -22.06
N THR A 27 -2.09 -23.13 -22.08
CA THR A 27 -2.23 -22.36 -23.33
C THR A 27 -1.84 -20.90 -23.08
N VAL A 28 -0.53 -20.69 -22.86
CA VAL A 28 0.08 -19.36 -23.05
C VAL A 28 0.31 -19.19 -24.55
N SER A 29 -0.75 -18.83 -25.27
CA SER A 29 -0.71 -18.62 -26.73
C SER A 29 -1.71 -17.54 -27.15
N SER A 30 -1.59 -16.37 -26.50
CA SER A 30 -1.88 -15.01 -27.00
C SER A 30 -2.00 -14.12 -25.76
N ALA A 31 -0.91 -13.98 -25.00
CA ALA A 31 -0.90 -13.14 -23.82
C ALA A 31 -1.01 -11.66 -24.25
N SER A 32 -2.19 -11.07 -24.11
CA SER A 32 -2.27 -9.70 -23.61
C SER A 32 -1.27 -9.59 -22.45
N SER A 33 -0.44 -8.56 -22.40
CA SER A 33 0.76 -8.42 -21.57
C SER A 33 0.58 -8.63 -20.04
N GLY A 34 -0.64 -8.94 -19.57
CA GLY A 34 -0.95 -9.19 -18.16
C GLY A 34 -0.87 -7.91 -17.33
N LEU A 35 -0.69 -6.77 -17.98
CA LEU A 35 -0.61 -5.43 -17.43
C LEU A 35 -2.01 -4.83 -17.28
N ALA A 36 -2.22 -4.03 -16.25
CA ALA A 36 -3.43 -3.23 -16.13
C ALA A 36 -3.57 -2.29 -17.33
N ILE A 37 -4.79 -2.16 -17.83
CA ILE A 37 -5.17 -1.17 -18.83
C ILE A 37 -5.95 -0.03 -18.16
N ALA A 38 -6.05 1.10 -18.85
CA ALA A 38 -6.92 2.19 -18.42
C ALA A 38 -8.37 1.70 -18.32
N HIS A 39 -9.10 2.22 -17.33
CA HIS A 39 -10.50 1.89 -17.13
C HIS A 39 -11.39 2.73 -18.05
N GLU A 40 -12.53 2.16 -18.40
CA GLU A 40 -13.62 2.92 -19.01
C GLU A 40 -14.22 3.90 -17.99
N PRO A 41 -14.66 5.11 -18.38
CA PRO A 41 -15.09 6.15 -17.44
C PRO A 41 -16.22 5.73 -16.46
N TRP A 42 -17.17 4.93 -16.92
CA TRP A 42 -18.28 4.43 -16.08
C TRP A 42 -17.79 3.49 -14.96
N LYS A 43 -16.71 2.75 -15.24
CA LYS A 43 -16.09 1.85 -14.28
C LYS A 43 -15.28 2.60 -13.25
N GLU A 44 -14.56 3.65 -13.68
CA GLU A 44 -13.85 4.55 -12.77
C GLU A 44 -14.81 5.15 -11.75
N GLN A 45 -15.98 5.63 -12.17
CA GLN A 45 -17.00 6.17 -11.26
C GLN A 45 -17.49 5.14 -10.25
N SER A 46 -17.69 3.89 -10.69
CA SER A 46 -18.12 2.79 -9.81
C SER A 46 -17.04 2.43 -8.78
N ILE A 47 -15.77 2.40 -9.20
CA ILE A 47 -14.62 2.18 -8.31
C ILE A 47 -14.52 3.32 -7.29
N ILE A 48 -14.62 4.58 -7.74
CA ILE A 48 -14.57 5.75 -6.86
C ILE A 48 -15.71 5.69 -5.83
N ALA A 49 -16.93 5.35 -6.23
CA ALA A 49 -18.05 5.21 -5.31
C ALA A 49 -17.78 4.12 -4.24
N ALA A 50 -17.28 2.95 -4.65
CA ALA A 50 -16.93 1.88 -3.71
C ALA A 50 -15.79 2.29 -2.75
N LEU A 51 -14.81 3.07 -3.21
CA LEU A 51 -13.75 3.60 -2.36
C LEU A 51 -14.26 4.64 -1.36
N LEU A 52 -15.20 5.50 -1.76
CA LEU A 52 -15.84 6.45 -0.84
C LEU A 52 -16.60 5.73 0.28
N ASP A 53 -17.33 4.67 -0.05
CA ASP A 53 -18.00 3.80 0.94
C ASP A 53 -17.01 3.12 1.90
N GLN A 54 -15.78 2.85 1.45
CA GLN A 54 -14.70 2.34 2.31
C GLN A 54 -13.99 3.43 3.14
N GLY A 55 -14.48 4.67 3.11
CA GLY A 55 -13.93 5.77 3.91
C GLY A 55 -12.67 6.41 3.31
N PHE A 56 -12.43 6.28 2.01
CA PHE A 56 -11.42 7.09 1.32
C PHE A 56 -11.90 8.54 1.17
N SER A 57 -10.98 9.50 1.27
CA SER A 57 -11.28 10.88 0.92
C SER A 57 -11.52 11.01 -0.60
N LYS A 58 -12.35 11.96 -1.05
CA LYS A 58 -12.69 12.10 -2.49
C LYS A 58 -11.45 12.22 -3.38
N GLY A 59 -10.46 12.98 -2.94
CA GLY A 59 -9.21 13.17 -3.68
C GLY A 59 -8.41 11.87 -3.79
N VAL A 60 -8.26 11.13 -2.70
CA VAL A 60 -7.53 9.85 -2.71
C VAL A 60 -8.28 8.79 -3.52
N ALA A 61 -9.59 8.67 -3.32
CA ALA A 61 -10.44 7.75 -4.10
C ALA A 61 -10.32 8.01 -5.61
N SER A 62 -10.26 9.28 -6.01
CA SER A 62 -10.11 9.65 -7.42
C SER A 62 -8.76 9.24 -8.01
N VAL A 63 -7.68 9.16 -7.24
CA VAL A 63 -6.33 8.86 -7.78
C VAL A 63 -6.13 7.37 -8.04
N ILE A 64 -6.80 6.50 -7.28
CA ILE A 64 -6.61 5.04 -7.34
C ILE A 64 -6.81 4.46 -8.76
N PRO A 65 -7.97 4.63 -9.42
CA PRO A 65 -8.18 4.09 -10.77
C PRO A 65 -7.28 4.74 -11.83
N HIS A 66 -6.91 6.01 -11.64
CA HIS A 66 -6.00 6.73 -12.53
C HIS A 66 -4.53 6.33 -12.37
N SER A 67 -4.19 5.46 -11.42
CA SER A 67 -2.82 4.99 -11.21
C SER A 67 -2.43 3.84 -12.14
N ASN A 68 -3.40 3.06 -12.64
CA ASN A 68 -3.15 1.88 -13.47
C ASN A 68 -2.33 2.17 -14.74
N PRO A 69 -2.58 3.27 -15.47
CA PRO A 69 -1.79 3.61 -16.66
C PRO A 69 -0.32 3.93 -16.37
N TYR A 70 0.05 4.21 -15.12
CA TYR A 70 1.43 4.49 -14.68
C TYR A 70 2.04 3.29 -13.95
N TYR A 71 1.21 2.54 -13.22
CA TYR A 71 1.62 1.42 -12.38
C TYR A 71 0.80 0.17 -12.72
N PRO A 72 1.08 -0.47 -13.86
CA PRO A 72 0.22 -1.50 -14.41
C PRO A 72 0.30 -2.86 -13.69
N ILE A 73 1.32 -3.05 -12.85
CA ILE A 73 1.53 -4.30 -12.11
C ILE A 73 2.17 -4.03 -10.75
N ARG A 74 1.78 -4.82 -9.76
CA ARG A 74 2.33 -4.75 -8.41
C ARG A 74 2.80 -6.12 -7.94
N PHE A 75 3.91 -6.15 -7.20
CA PHE A 75 4.46 -7.32 -6.54
C PHE A 75 4.52 -7.05 -5.04
N TRP A 76 3.96 -7.95 -4.24
CA TRP A 76 4.06 -7.95 -2.78
C TRP A 76 4.92 -9.14 -2.36
N LEU A 77 6.12 -8.86 -1.87
CA LEU A 77 6.95 -9.84 -1.20
C LEU A 77 6.66 -9.79 0.31
N ILE A 78 6.13 -10.89 0.83
CA ILE A 78 5.55 -10.98 2.16
C ILE A 78 6.43 -11.83 3.06
N ASP A 79 6.97 -11.17 4.08
CA ASP A 79 7.61 -11.84 5.21
C ASP A 79 6.57 -12.61 6.03
N ASN A 80 6.64 -13.93 5.93
CA ASN A 80 5.92 -14.89 6.76
C ASN A 80 6.90 -15.71 7.61
N GLY A 81 8.03 -15.13 8.03
CA GLY A 81 9.01 -15.76 8.92
C GLY A 81 8.49 -15.98 10.35
N GLY A 82 9.14 -16.83 11.13
CA GLY A 82 8.69 -17.18 12.49
C GLY A 82 8.54 -15.98 13.45
N HIS A 83 9.34 -14.93 13.26
CA HIS A 83 9.28 -13.67 14.02
C HIS A 83 7.99 -12.87 13.81
N MET A 84 7.19 -13.19 12.79
CA MET A 84 5.86 -12.60 12.61
C MET A 84 4.85 -13.05 13.68
N ARG A 85 5.19 -14.06 14.51
CA ARG A 85 4.35 -14.52 15.63
C ARG A 85 4.42 -13.62 16.87
N VAL A 86 5.34 -12.66 16.92
CA VAL A 86 5.49 -11.73 18.06
C VAL A 86 4.20 -10.92 18.25
N LEU A 87 3.74 -10.80 19.50
CA LEU A 87 2.47 -10.17 19.92
C LEU A 87 2.58 -8.67 20.17
N ASP A 88 3.16 -7.93 19.23
CA ASP A 88 3.30 -6.47 19.29
C ASP A 88 2.57 -5.73 18.16
N GLY A 89 1.84 -6.46 17.31
CA GLY A 89 0.95 -5.90 16.30
C GLY A 89 -0.37 -5.41 16.90
N LYS A 90 -1.15 -4.67 16.10
CA LYS A 90 -2.44 -4.11 16.53
C LYS A 90 -3.52 -4.31 15.48
N ARG A 91 -4.74 -4.61 15.93
CA ARG A 91 -5.93 -4.66 15.08
C ARG A 91 -6.97 -3.68 15.57
N ILE A 92 -7.77 -3.21 14.64
CA ILE A 92 -8.92 -2.34 14.91
C ILE A 92 -10.18 -3.22 14.77
N LEU A 93 -10.91 -3.39 15.86
CA LEU A 93 -12.20 -4.06 15.89
C LEU A 93 -13.32 -3.03 16.09
N GLY A 94 -14.53 -3.36 15.67
CA GLY A 94 -15.73 -2.62 16.03
C GLY A 94 -16.53 -2.10 14.83
N SER A 95 -17.37 -1.11 15.09
CA SER A 95 -18.28 -0.49 14.12
C SER A 95 -17.86 0.94 13.82
N GLU A 96 -18.50 1.59 12.84
CA GLU A 96 -18.22 2.97 12.43
C GLU A 96 -18.16 3.97 13.60
N LEU A 97 -18.92 3.74 14.67
CA LEU A 97 -19.00 4.63 15.83
C LEU A 97 -18.09 4.23 16.99
N GLN A 98 -17.66 2.97 17.05
CA GLN A 98 -16.89 2.43 18.16
C GLN A 98 -15.79 1.52 17.64
N HIS A 99 -14.56 2.00 17.77
CA HIS A 99 -13.37 1.27 17.41
C HIS A 99 -12.62 0.88 18.69
N GLN A 100 -12.23 -0.39 18.80
CA GLN A 100 -11.38 -0.93 19.84
C GLN A 100 -10.07 -1.38 19.21
N VAL A 101 -8.96 -0.95 19.79
CA VAL A 101 -7.63 -1.44 19.38
C VAL A 101 -7.25 -2.60 20.29
N ILE A 102 -6.96 -3.76 19.69
CA ILE A 102 -6.50 -4.95 20.40
C ILE A 102 -5.09 -5.32 19.96
N ALA A 103 -4.30 -5.88 20.88
CA ALA A 103 -3.00 -6.46 20.56
C ALA A 103 -3.18 -7.75 19.76
N CYS A 104 -2.28 -8.00 18.81
CA CYS A 104 -2.25 -9.21 18.00
C CYS A 104 -0.81 -9.53 17.59
N SER A 105 -0.61 -10.60 16.82
CA SER A 105 0.70 -10.82 16.20
C SER A 105 0.91 -9.93 14.98
N ARG A 106 2.17 -9.62 14.65
CA ARG A 106 2.53 -8.92 13.41
C ARG A 106 1.92 -9.59 12.17
N TRP A 107 1.84 -10.92 12.18
CA TRP A 107 1.20 -11.70 11.12
C TRP A 107 -0.26 -11.34 10.95
N VAL A 108 -1.04 -11.32 12.03
CA VAL A 108 -2.47 -11.06 11.93
C VAL A 108 -2.75 -9.63 11.45
N GLU A 109 -1.95 -8.65 11.89
CA GLU A 109 -2.01 -7.28 11.36
C GLU A 109 -1.66 -7.23 9.85
N LEU A 110 -0.65 -7.99 9.43
CA LEU A 110 -0.29 -8.09 8.01
C LEU A 110 -1.35 -8.84 7.19
N GLN A 111 -2.04 -9.82 7.77
CA GLN A 111 -3.18 -10.48 7.12
C GLN A 111 -4.31 -9.48 6.84
N GLU A 112 -4.69 -8.63 7.79
CA GLU A 112 -5.69 -7.56 7.53
C GLU A 112 -5.21 -6.57 6.47
N THR A 113 -3.91 -6.31 6.41
CA THR A 113 -3.29 -5.50 5.37
C THR A 113 -3.42 -6.17 4.00
N MET A 114 -3.07 -7.45 3.89
CA MET A 114 -3.20 -8.21 2.64
C MET A 114 -4.66 -8.34 2.21
N ASP A 115 -5.57 -8.66 3.12
CA ASP A 115 -7.01 -8.76 2.84
C ASP A 115 -7.54 -7.47 2.21
N PHE A 116 -7.09 -6.32 2.71
CA PHE A 116 -7.42 -5.02 2.15
C PHE A 116 -6.87 -4.85 0.74
N HIS A 117 -5.57 -5.12 0.53
CA HIS A 117 -4.93 -4.95 -0.79
C HIS A 117 -5.42 -5.96 -1.83
N ILE A 118 -5.81 -7.16 -1.43
CA ILE A 118 -6.44 -8.17 -2.28
C ILE A 118 -7.79 -7.66 -2.78
N GLN A 119 -8.65 -7.18 -1.88
CA GLN A 119 -9.94 -6.61 -2.25
C GLN A 119 -9.77 -5.38 -3.15
N LEU A 120 -8.82 -4.52 -2.82
CA LEU A 120 -8.52 -3.32 -3.61
C LEU A 120 -7.97 -3.65 -5.01
N ALA A 121 -7.09 -4.65 -5.12
CA ALA A 121 -6.59 -5.13 -6.39
C ALA A 121 -7.71 -5.72 -7.27
N GLY A 122 -8.64 -6.47 -6.67
CA GLY A 122 -9.82 -6.98 -7.35
C GLY A 122 -10.77 -5.88 -7.81
N LEU A 123 -11.09 -4.93 -6.94
CA LEU A 123 -11.96 -3.78 -7.24
C LEU A 123 -11.36 -2.90 -8.34
N ASN A 124 -10.08 -2.58 -8.24
CA ASN A 124 -9.38 -1.70 -9.17
C ASN A 124 -8.82 -2.41 -10.40
N GLU A 125 -8.98 -3.74 -10.47
CA GLU A 125 -8.43 -4.62 -11.50
C GLU A 125 -6.98 -4.30 -11.83
N THR A 126 -6.16 -4.14 -10.79
CA THR A 126 -4.73 -4.02 -10.99
C THR A 126 -4.07 -5.35 -10.68
N PRO A 127 -3.42 -6.00 -11.66
CA PRO A 127 -2.65 -7.21 -11.45
C PRO A 127 -1.67 -7.02 -10.29
N THR A 128 -1.96 -7.71 -9.19
CA THR A 128 -1.18 -7.66 -7.96
C THR A 128 -0.81 -9.07 -7.55
N ILE A 129 0.48 -9.35 -7.59
CA ILE A 129 1.06 -10.65 -7.29
C ILE A 129 1.53 -10.64 -5.84
N PHE A 130 0.98 -11.52 -5.02
CA PHE A 130 1.39 -11.71 -3.64
C PHE A 130 2.23 -12.97 -3.55
N ARG A 131 3.41 -12.87 -2.95
CA ARG A 131 4.35 -13.97 -2.78
C ARG A 131 4.85 -14.01 -1.35
N PHE A 132 4.68 -15.16 -0.71
CA PHE A 132 5.28 -15.46 0.58
C PHE A 132 6.76 -15.83 0.41
N ILE A 133 7.61 -15.32 1.30
CA ILE A 133 9.03 -15.70 1.36
C ILE A 133 9.15 -17.19 1.67
N ASN A 134 8.58 -17.63 2.79
CA ASN A 134 8.60 -19.03 3.20
C ASN A 134 7.42 -19.79 2.61
N TYR A 135 7.65 -21.06 2.26
CA TYR A 135 6.58 -21.94 1.78
C TYR A 135 5.47 -22.08 2.85
N PRO A 136 4.20 -21.83 2.48
CA PRO A 136 3.06 -22.03 3.38
C PRO A 136 2.77 -23.55 3.57
N PRO A 137 1.76 -24.00 4.36
CA PRO A 137 1.61 -25.43 4.67
C PRO A 137 1.27 -26.20 3.39
N GLN A 138 1.45 -27.53 3.38
CA GLN A 138 1.02 -28.35 2.24
C GLN A 138 -0.45 -28.03 1.93
N ALA A 139 -0.73 -27.69 0.66
CA ALA A 139 -2.01 -27.19 0.09
C ALA A 139 -2.18 -25.66 -0.08
N CYS A 140 -1.29 -24.81 0.44
CA CYS A 140 -1.36 -23.37 0.22
C CYS A 140 -0.37 -22.94 -0.88
N ALA A 141 -0.80 -22.05 -1.80
CA ALA A 141 0.08 -21.55 -2.85
C ALA A 141 1.09 -20.54 -2.28
N ARG A 142 2.38 -20.70 -2.62
CA ARG A 142 3.42 -19.72 -2.23
C ARG A 142 3.20 -18.35 -2.87
N GLU A 143 2.55 -18.34 -4.04
CA GLU A 143 2.26 -17.14 -4.81
C GLU A 143 0.87 -17.22 -5.43
N PHE A 144 0.21 -16.07 -5.52
CA PHE A 144 -1.09 -15.90 -6.17
C PHE A 144 -1.22 -14.49 -6.76
N CYS A 145 -2.16 -14.29 -7.67
CA CYS A 145 -2.39 -13.01 -8.35
C CYS A 145 -3.87 -12.64 -8.29
N VAL A 146 -4.15 -11.37 -8.09
CA VAL A 146 -5.51 -10.80 -8.04
C VAL A 146 -5.60 -9.60 -8.97
N GLY A 147 -6.75 -9.39 -9.59
CA GLY A 147 -7.02 -8.26 -10.47
C GLY A 147 -6.53 -8.46 -11.91
N ARG A 148 -6.23 -9.71 -12.29
CA ARG A 148 -5.72 -10.05 -13.64
C ARG A 148 -6.85 -10.45 -14.59
N TYR A 149 -7.71 -11.38 -14.18
CA TYR A 149 -8.73 -11.96 -15.06
C TYR A 149 -10.13 -11.40 -14.82
N ARG A 150 -10.26 -10.38 -13.94
CA ARG A 150 -11.53 -9.72 -13.59
C ARG A 150 -12.58 -10.70 -13.06
N GLN A 151 -12.15 -11.71 -12.31
CA GLN A 151 -13.02 -12.73 -11.74
C GLN A 151 -13.13 -12.55 -10.22
N PRO A 152 -14.35 -12.41 -9.65
CA PRO A 152 -14.53 -12.29 -8.21
C PRO A 152 -13.92 -13.47 -7.41
N SER A 153 -13.88 -14.66 -8.01
CA SER A 153 -13.26 -15.84 -7.42
C SER A 153 -11.77 -15.68 -7.13
N GLU A 154 -11.04 -14.79 -7.84
CA GLU A 154 -9.63 -14.49 -7.52
C GLU A 154 -9.49 -13.93 -6.11
N VAL A 155 -10.41 -13.05 -5.71
CA VAL A 155 -10.41 -12.41 -4.39
C VAL A 155 -10.67 -13.46 -3.32
N ASP A 156 -11.72 -14.27 -3.47
CA ASP A 156 -12.08 -15.29 -2.47
C ASP A 156 -10.98 -16.34 -2.29
N VAL A 157 -10.38 -16.81 -3.39
CA VAL A 157 -9.27 -17.78 -3.35
C VAL A 157 -8.05 -17.15 -2.67
N ALA A 158 -7.70 -15.91 -3.01
CA ALA A 158 -6.58 -15.20 -2.40
C ALA A 158 -6.78 -14.99 -0.90
N LEU A 159 -7.99 -14.60 -0.47
CA LEU A 159 -8.32 -14.45 0.95
C LEU A 159 -8.22 -15.79 1.70
N SER A 160 -8.63 -16.91 1.09
CA SER A 160 -8.42 -18.24 1.70
C SER A 160 -6.94 -18.55 1.88
N ILE A 161 -6.14 -18.36 0.82
CA ILE A 161 -4.68 -18.59 0.85
C ILE A 161 -4.02 -17.80 1.99
N VAL A 162 -4.38 -16.52 2.17
CA VAL A 162 -3.86 -15.67 3.25
C VAL A 162 -4.26 -16.18 4.63
N ARG A 163 -5.52 -16.60 4.81
CA ARG A 163 -6.04 -17.13 6.09
C ARG A 163 -5.39 -18.45 6.47
N ASP A 164 -5.13 -19.32 5.49
CA ASP A 164 -4.57 -20.65 5.68
C ASP A 164 -3.03 -20.63 5.80
N CYS A 165 -2.39 -19.49 5.51
CA CYS A 165 -0.95 -19.31 5.65
C CYS A 165 -0.56 -19.01 7.10
N GLU A 166 0.50 -19.69 7.57
CA GLU A 166 1.07 -19.51 8.90
C GLU A 166 2.56 -19.12 8.85
N PRO A 167 3.02 -18.25 9.77
CA PRO A 167 4.41 -17.86 9.81
C PRO A 167 5.35 -19.01 10.21
N ARG A 168 6.45 -19.16 9.47
CA ARG A 168 7.53 -20.13 9.72
C ARG A 168 8.79 -19.72 8.96
N GLY A 169 9.91 -20.37 9.28
CA GLY A 169 11.14 -20.23 8.51
C GLY A 169 11.85 -18.89 8.73
N ALA A 170 12.85 -18.65 7.89
CA ALA A 170 13.80 -17.53 7.97
C ALA A 170 13.39 -16.36 7.04
N ASN A 171 14.16 -15.28 7.02
CA ASN A 171 13.89 -14.09 6.21
C ASN A 171 14.93 -13.91 5.09
N GLU A 172 14.91 -14.80 4.11
CA GLU A 172 15.81 -14.77 2.94
C GLU A 172 15.13 -14.00 1.79
N LEU A 173 15.53 -12.75 1.58
CA LEU A 173 14.88 -11.84 0.62
C LEU A 173 15.52 -11.89 -0.76
N SER A 174 16.83 -12.12 -0.84
CA SER A 174 17.62 -11.94 -2.06
C SER A 174 17.17 -12.81 -3.24
N GLU A 175 16.93 -14.11 -3.04
CA GLU A 175 16.46 -14.99 -4.12
C GLU A 175 15.14 -14.50 -4.71
N HIS A 176 14.21 -14.10 -3.86
CA HIS A 176 12.90 -13.58 -4.26
C HIS A 176 12.97 -12.28 -5.05
N LEU A 177 13.85 -11.37 -4.65
CA LEU A 177 14.06 -10.13 -5.37
C LEU A 177 14.63 -10.38 -6.77
N ARG A 178 15.52 -11.36 -6.92
CA ARG A 178 16.06 -11.76 -8.23
C ARG A 178 15.00 -12.39 -9.13
N GLU A 179 14.13 -13.22 -8.57
CA GLU A 179 12.99 -13.76 -9.34
C GLU A 179 12.02 -12.65 -9.80
N ILE A 180 11.72 -11.69 -8.92
CA ILE A 180 10.91 -10.51 -9.29
C ILE A 180 11.62 -9.69 -10.37
N TYR A 181 12.93 -9.49 -10.25
CA TYR A 181 13.75 -8.82 -11.26
C TYR A 181 13.62 -9.50 -12.63
N GLU A 182 13.83 -10.81 -12.71
CA GLU A 182 13.73 -11.55 -13.97
C GLU A 182 12.34 -11.41 -14.60
N ARG A 183 11.27 -11.47 -13.80
CA ARG A 183 9.89 -11.26 -14.28
C ARG A 183 9.67 -9.85 -14.83
N ILE A 184 10.08 -8.82 -14.10
CA ILE A 184 9.94 -7.43 -14.56
C ILE A 184 10.81 -7.20 -15.81
N ARG A 185 11.98 -7.82 -15.91
CA ARG A 185 12.85 -7.74 -17.09
C ARG A 185 12.14 -8.25 -18.35
N THR A 186 11.27 -9.26 -18.25
CA THR A 186 10.53 -9.75 -19.43
C THR A 186 9.54 -8.72 -20.01
N ILE A 187 9.00 -7.84 -19.16
CA ILE A 187 8.04 -6.79 -19.55
C ILE A 187 8.68 -5.39 -19.61
N GLU A 188 9.97 -5.27 -19.31
CA GLU A 188 10.69 -3.99 -19.28
C GLU A 188 10.55 -3.16 -20.57
N PRO A 189 10.68 -3.73 -21.78
CA PRO A 189 10.56 -2.94 -23.01
C PRO A 189 9.19 -2.23 -23.12
N GLU A 190 8.12 -2.92 -22.74
CA GLU A 190 6.76 -2.38 -22.75
C GLU A 190 6.59 -1.28 -21.71
N LEU A 191 7.05 -1.53 -20.47
CA LEU A 191 6.99 -0.53 -19.39
C LEU A 191 7.72 0.76 -19.79
N ARG A 192 8.92 0.65 -20.38
CA ARG A 192 9.68 1.81 -20.84
C ARG A 192 9.00 2.54 -22.00
N ALA A 193 8.49 1.80 -22.99
CA ALA A 193 7.79 2.38 -24.13
C ALA A 193 6.55 3.18 -23.69
N GLN A 194 5.84 2.71 -22.67
CA GLN A 194 4.64 3.34 -22.13
C GLN A 194 4.91 4.32 -20.97
N LYS A 195 6.18 4.54 -20.59
CA LYS A 195 6.58 5.36 -19.42
C LYS A 195 5.91 4.92 -18.10
N GLN A 196 5.75 3.61 -17.96
CA GLN A 196 5.17 2.94 -16.80
C GLN A 196 6.26 2.43 -15.85
N GLN A 197 5.86 2.07 -14.63
CA GLN A 197 6.71 1.40 -13.66
C GLN A 197 5.97 0.26 -12.96
N ALA A 198 6.65 -0.83 -12.64
CA ALA A 198 6.11 -1.83 -11.72
C ALA A 198 6.24 -1.33 -10.26
N ILE A 199 5.29 -1.66 -9.39
CA ILE A 199 5.45 -1.46 -7.95
C ILE A 199 5.99 -2.75 -7.32
N VAL A 200 6.99 -2.65 -6.46
CA VAL A 200 7.44 -3.76 -5.61
C VAL A 200 7.35 -3.32 -4.14
N VAL A 201 6.51 -4.03 -3.38
CA VAL A 201 6.29 -3.83 -1.95
C VAL A 201 6.99 -4.95 -1.19
N LEU A 202 7.87 -4.58 -0.26
CA LEU A 202 8.54 -5.48 0.66
C LEU A 202 7.90 -5.32 2.03
N ALA A 203 7.03 -6.25 2.41
CA ALA A 203 6.43 -6.29 3.73
C ALA A 203 7.34 -7.09 4.67
N VAL A 204 8.10 -6.38 5.53
CA VAL A 204 9.23 -6.93 6.29
C VAL A 204 9.11 -6.61 7.78
N ALA A 205 9.51 -7.54 8.65
CA ALA A 205 9.40 -7.38 10.11
C ALA A 205 10.73 -7.33 10.86
N GLY A 206 11.84 -7.22 10.13
CA GLY A 206 13.18 -7.22 10.71
C GLY A 206 14.24 -6.74 9.74
N LEU A 207 15.50 -6.89 10.15
CA LEU A 207 16.66 -6.70 9.29
C LEU A 207 16.80 -7.91 8.34
N PRO A 208 17.32 -7.71 7.11
CA PRO A 208 17.65 -8.83 6.25
C PRO A 208 18.78 -9.66 6.86
N GLU A 209 18.73 -10.98 6.66
CA GLU A 209 19.76 -11.91 7.19
C GLU A 209 20.92 -12.14 6.21
N ASP A 210 20.70 -11.89 4.91
CA ASP A 210 21.60 -12.26 3.81
C ASP A 210 22.64 -11.20 3.42
N GLY A 211 22.55 -9.98 3.94
CA GLY A 211 23.53 -8.90 3.73
C GLY A 211 23.61 -8.36 2.29
N THR A 212 22.93 -8.99 1.34
CA THR A 212 22.96 -8.69 -0.10
C THR A 212 21.79 -7.81 -0.56
N LEU A 213 20.83 -7.53 0.32
CA LEU A 213 19.64 -6.73 0.01
C LEU A 213 19.96 -5.43 -0.74
N ALA A 214 21.02 -4.72 -0.36
CA ALA A 214 21.38 -3.46 -1.02
C ALA A 214 21.70 -3.62 -2.51
N ASP A 215 22.39 -4.70 -2.87
CA ASP A 215 22.75 -4.98 -4.25
C ASP A 215 21.54 -5.46 -5.06
N ASP A 216 20.67 -6.29 -4.47
CA ASP A 216 19.45 -6.73 -5.16
C ASP A 216 18.46 -5.57 -5.39
N LEU A 217 18.36 -4.61 -4.45
CA LEU A 217 17.55 -3.40 -4.67
C LEU A 217 18.15 -2.49 -5.75
N ARG A 218 19.48 -2.35 -5.81
CA ARG A 218 20.15 -1.62 -6.91
C ARG A 218 19.90 -2.28 -8.25
N LEU A 219 19.96 -3.61 -8.29
CA LEU A 219 19.65 -4.39 -9.48
C LEU A 219 18.20 -4.15 -9.92
N LEU A 220 17.23 -4.21 -9.00
CA LEU A 220 15.84 -3.86 -9.31
C LEU A 220 15.69 -2.44 -9.83
N GLN A 221 16.40 -1.45 -9.28
CA GLN A 221 16.39 -0.06 -9.76
C GLN A 221 17.00 0.14 -11.15
N SER A 222 17.64 -0.88 -11.74
CA SER A 222 18.00 -0.83 -13.16
C SER A 222 16.75 -0.90 -14.06
N LEU A 223 15.64 -1.44 -13.56
CA LEU A 223 14.35 -1.57 -14.25
C LEU A 223 13.42 -0.39 -13.92
N PRO A 224 12.35 -0.16 -14.72
CA PRO A 224 11.33 0.84 -14.39
C PRO A 224 10.47 0.34 -13.21
N VAL A 225 10.95 0.56 -11.98
CA VAL A 225 10.28 0.12 -10.75
C VAL A 225 10.16 1.26 -9.74
N ARG A 226 9.13 1.17 -8.90
CA ARG A 226 9.02 1.92 -7.65
C ARG A 226 9.06 0.93 -6.49
N LEU A 227 9.96 1.18 -5.54
CA LEU A 227 10.22 0.28 -4.42
C LEU A 227 9.62 0.85 -3.13
N ILE A 228 8.95 -0.01 -2.38
CA ILE A 228 8.26 0.33 -1.13
C ILE A 228 8.66 -0.68 -0.08
N VAL A 229 9.01 -0.20 1.11
CA VAL A 229 9.25 -1.03 2.29
C VAL A 229 8.14 -0.76 3.29
N ARG A 230 7.28 -1.76 3.50
CA ARG A 230 6.25 -1.78 4.53
C ARG A 230 6.82 -2.46 5.76
N LEU A 231 7.03 -1.69 6.83
CA LEU A 231 7.53 -2.23 8.09
C LEU A 231 6.39 -2.82 8.91
N CYS A 232 6.51 -4.10 9.24
CA CYS A 232 5.58 -4.82 10.11
C CYS A 232 5.95 -4.73 11.60
N VAL A 233 6.88 -3.84 11.95
CA VAL A 233 7.41 -3.68 13.31
C VAL A 233 7.63 -2.20 13.61
N ASP A 234 7.31 -1.80 14.84
CA ASP A 234 7.67 -0.48 15.39
C ASP A 234 9.04 -0.54 16.06
N ASP A 235 10.10 -0.78 15.26
CA ASP A 235 11.49 -0.77 15.72
C ASP A 235 12.29 0.31 15.00
N SER A 236 12.77 1.28 15.79
CA SER A 236 13.64 2.36 15.33
C SER A 236 14.89 1.87 14.58
N LYS A 237 15.52 0.77 15.00
CA LYS A 237 16.71 0.22 14.35
C LYS A 237 16.40 -0.28 12.95
N VAL A 238 15.28 -0.97 12.79
CA VAL A 238 14.79 -1.44 11.48
C VAL A 238 14.49 -0.25 10.58
N TYR A 239 13.77 0.75 11.08
CA TYR A 239 13.51 1.98 10.33
C TYR A 239 14.80 2.69 9.89
N HIS A 240 15.76 2.87 10.81
CA HIS A 240 17.03 3.53 10.52
C HIS A 240 17.85 2.78 9.48
N TYR A 241 17.89 1.45 9.54
CA TYR A 241 18.53 0.61 8.53
C TYR A 241 17.96 0.88 7.13
N TYR A 242 16.64 0.78 6.97
CA TYR A 242 16.01 1.02 5.66
C TYR A 242 16.14 2.47 5.19
N ALA A 243 16.14 3.44 6.12
CA ALA A 243 16.36 4.84 5.80
C ALA A 243 17.79 5.11 5.33
N GLU A 244 18.81 4.52 5.95
CA GLU A 244 20.20 4.59 5.47
C GLU A 244 20.37 3.89 4.13
N LEU A 245 19.81 2.68 4.00
CA LEU A 245 19.81 1.93 2.75
C LEU A 245 19.21 2.77 1.61
N SER A 246 18.06 3.41 1.85
CA SER A 246 17.39 4.29 0.89
C SER A 246 18.25 5.47 0.44
N ARG A 247 19.16 6.00 1.28
CA ARG A 247 20.06 7.11 0.89
C ARG A 247 21.16 6.66 -0.06
N ASN A 248 21.47 5.37 -0.08
CA ASN A 248 22.53 4.77 -0.88
C ASN A 248 22.00 4.16 -2.21
N LEU A 249 20.72 4.38 -2.51
CA LEU A 249 20.05 3.94 -3.73
C LEU A 249 19.89 5.12 -4.71
N LYS A 250 19.70 4.79 -5.99
CA LYS A 250 19.54 5.81 -7.05
C LYS A 250 18.26 6.61 -6.84
N GLU A 251 17.17 5.89 -6.55
CA GLU A 251 15.88 6.49 -6.18
C GLU A 251 15.57 6.14 -4.72
N PRO A 252 15.06 7.09 -3.90
CA PRO A 252 14.68 6.78 -2.53
C PRO A 252 13.56 5.74 -2.44
N LEU A 253 13.63 4.88 -1.43
CA LEU A 253 12.56 3.96 -1.06
C LEU A 253 11.41 4.73 -0.42
N GLU A 254 10.17 4.34 -0.73
CA GLU A 254 9.04 4.72 0.11
C GLU A 254 9.03 3.81 1.34
N ILE A 255 9.28 4.36 2.53
CA ILE A 255 9.24 3.61 3.79
C ILE A 255 7.91 3.91 4.47
N VAL A 256 7.08 2.88 4.64
CA VAL A 256 5.80 2.94 5.32
C VAL A 256 5.90 2.16 6.62
N GLY A 257 5.85 2.85 7.75
CA GLY A 257 5.91 2.23 9.09
C GLY A 257 4.64 1.46 9.48
N GLU A 258 4.63 0.90 10.68
CA GLU A 258 3.40 0.36 11.29
C GLU A 258 2.37 1.51 11.46
N TYR A 259 1.10 1.27 11.10
CA TYR A 259 0.05 2.29 11.00
C TYR A 259 -0.05 3.21 12.22
N PHE A 260 -0.10 2.66 13.43
CA PHE A 260 -0.25 3.47 14.65
C PHE A 260 1.01 4.26 14.97
N SER A 261 2.19 3.65 14.82
CA SER A 261 3.47 4.33 15.01
C SER A 261 3.64 5.49 14.01
N GLU A 262 3.26 5.27 12.76
CA GLU A 262 3.33 6.24 11.67
C GLU A 262 2.36 7.40 11.92
N ALA A 263 1.13 7.10 12.32
CA ALA A 263 0.14 8.11 12.67
C ALA A 263 0.61 9.02 13.81
N LYS A 264 1.28 8.47 14.82
CA LYS A 264 1.86 9.26 15.92
C LYS A 264 2.98 10.19 15.43
N LYS A 265 3.87 9.70 14.56
CA LYS A 265 4.93 10.52 13.94
C LYS A 265 4.32 11.66 13.12
N ILE A 266 3.34 11.34 12.27
CA ILE A 266 2.64 12.34 11.46
C ILE A 266 1.94 13.37 12.34
N HIS A 267 1.23 12.93 13.39
CA HIS A 267 0.55 13.84 14.31
C HIS A 267 1.53 14.76 15.05
N ARG A 268 2.73 14.28 15.39
CA ARG A 268 3.76 15.10 16.02
C ARG A 268 4.19 16.27 15.14
N TYR A 269 4.37 16.04 13.84
CA TYR A 269 4.88 17.05 12.91
C TYR A 269 3.79 17.89 12.24
N ASN A 270 2.66 17.26 11.93
CA ASN A 270 1.54 17.83 11.19
C ASN A 270 0.22 17.52 11.94
N PRO A 271 0.03 18.06 13.16
CA PRO A 271 -1.11 17.71 14.04
C PRO A 271 -2.48 18.11 13.48
N TRP A 272 -2.48 18.91 12.41
CA TRP A 272 -3.66 19.32 11.67
C TRP A 272 -4.24 18.22 10.77
N LEU A 273 -3.45 17.20 10.44
CA LEU A 273 -3.87 16.07 9.60
C LEU A 273 -4.33 14.91 10.48
N THR A 274 -5.54 14.41 10.23
CA THR A 274 -5.98 13.12 10.75
C THR A 274 -5.50 12.02 9.78
N TYR A 275 -4.50 11.24 10.19
CA TYR A 275 -3.92 10.18 9.37
C TYR A 275 -4.79 8.92 9.39
N GLY A 276 -5.78 8.86 8.49
CA GLY A 276 -6.70 7.73 8.34
C GLY A 276 -6.04 6.49 7.73
N LEU A 277 -6.61 5.31 8.03
CA LEU A 277 -6.11 4.03 7.54
C LEU A 277 -6.10 3.96 6.01
N THR A 278 -7.11 4.50 5.34
CA THR A 278 -7.20 4.49 3.86
C THR A 278 -6.05 5.26 3.20
N LEU A 279 -5.59 6.37 3.79
CA LEU A 279 -4.39 7.08 3.33
C LEU A 279 -3.10 6.26 3.57
N HIS A 280 -3.05 5.51 4.66
CA HIS A 280 -1.95 4.58 4.93
C HIS A 280 -1.89 3.48 3.86
N ARG A 281 -3.03 2.84 3.56
CA ARG A 281 -3.13 1.81 2.52
C ARG A 281 -2.76 2.34 1.14
N CYS A 282 -3.10 3.58 0.80
CA CYS A 282 -2.65 4.17 -0.47
C CYS A 282 -1.13 4.21 -0.61
N ARG A 283 -0.41 4.59 0.45
CA ARG A 283 1.06 4.63 0.44
C ARG A 283 1.64 3.23 0.27
N GLU A 284 1.09 2.23 0.95
CA GLU A 284 1.50 0.83 0.80
C GLU A 284 1.32 0.32 -0.64
N MET A 285 0.28 0.76 -1.35
CA MET A 285 0.01 0.39 -2.74
C MET A 285 0.92 1.12 -3.77
N GLY A 286 1.75 2.06 -3.31
CA GLY A 286 2.60 2.88 -4.18
C GLY A 286 1.90 4.05 -4.82
N ILE A 287 0.67 4.35 -4.37
CA ILE A 287 -0.05 5.54 -4.76
C ILE A 287 0.29 6.63 -3.75
N GLY A 288 1.24 7.48 -4.12
CA GLY A 288 1.66 8.54 -3.23
C GLY A 288 2.49 9.61 -3.90
N HIS A 289 2.44 10.79 -3.29
CA HIS A 289 3.26 11.94 -3.60
C HIS A 289 4.40 12.05 -2.59
N HIS A 290 5.54 12.62 -2.98
CA HIS A 290 6.72 12.75 -2.10
C HIS A 290 6.41 13.48 -0.78
N LEU A 291 5.44 14.41 -0.77
CA LEU A 291 4.98 15.08 0.45
C LEU A 291 4.39 14.10 1.48
N LEU A 292 3.74 13.02 1.05
CA LEU A 292 3.18 12.02 1.97
C LEU A 292 4.30 11.29 2.73
N SER A 293 5.43 11.04 2.07
CA SER A 293 6.62 10.45 2.67
C SER A 293 7.26 11.38 3.73
N MET A 294 7.09 12.70 3.58
CA MET A 294 7.64 13.70 4.51
C MET A 294 6.76 13.97 5.73
N LEU A 295 5.48 13.58 5.72
CA LEU A 295 4.51 13.87 6.79
C LEU A 295 4.99 13.41 8.18
N GLY A 296 5.67 12.27 8.25
CA GLY A 296 6.20 11.70 9.48
C GLY A 296 7.63 12.14 9.82
N GLN A 297 8.27 12.94 8.95
CA GLN A 297 9.68 13.31 9.07
C GLN A 297 9.86 14.76 9.53
N ARG A 298 9.00 15.66 9.06
CA ARG A 298 9.04 17.09 9.40
C ARG A 298 7.67 17.75 9.26
N SER A 299 7.53 18.94 9.85
CA SER A 299 6.40 19.81 9.54
C SER A 299 6.48 20.25 8.08
N LEU A 300 5.36 20.20 7.39
CA LEU A 300 5.22 20.76 6.05
C LEU A 300 5.15 22.29 6.12
N ASP A 301 5.64 22.97 5.09
CA ASP A 301 5.39 24.40 4.93
C ASP A 301 3.94 24.68 4.45
N LYS A 302 3.62 25.95 4.17
CA LYS A 302 2.26 26.36 3.82
C LYS A 302 1.86 25.81 2.46
N GLU A 303 2.76 25.88 1.48
CA GLU A 303 2.55 25.44 0.12
C GLU A 303 2.36 23.92 0.08
N GLU A 304 3.22 23.19 0.78
CA GLU A 304 3.16 21.74 0.91
C GLU A 304 1.89 21.26 1.62
N ALA A 305 1.49 21.94 2.71
CA ALA A 305 0.25 21.64 3.39
C ALA A 305 -0.97 21.86 2.47
N SER A 306 -0.97 22.92 1.67
CA SER A 306 -2.02 23.18 0.67
C SER A 306 -2.15 22.03 -0.33
N ILE A 307 -1.01 21.54 -0.82
CA ILE A 307 -0.96 20.42 -1.76
C ILE A 307 -1.52 19.16 -1.12
N VAL A 308 -1.12 18.82 0.11
CA VAL A 308 -1.64 17.63 0.82
C VAL A 308 -3.15 17.74 1.07
N VAL A 309 -3.64 18.92 1.47
CA VAL A 309 -5.09 19.16 1.62
C VAL A 309 -5.81 18.98 0.28
N GLY A 310 -5.23 19.47 -0.82
CA GLY A 310 -5.74 19.26 -2.17
C GLY A 310 -5.75 17.80 -2.59
N MET A 311 -4.76 17.00 -2.19
CA MET A 311 -4.75 15.56 -2.44
C MET A 311 -5.87 14.83 -1.70
N LEU A 312 -6.24 15.28 -0.50
CA LEU A 312 -7.34 14.71 0.26
C LEU A 312 -8.69 15.06 -0.37
N PHE A 313 -8.89 16.31 -0.76
CA PHE A 313 -10.21 16.78 -1.21
C PHE A 313 -10.44 16.71 -2.72
N GLY A 314 -9.38 16.58 -3.52
CA GLY A 314 -9.45 16.34 -4.95
C GLY A 314 -9.46 17.60 -5.82
N LYS A 315 -9.65 17.40 -7.13
CA LYS A 315 -9.54 18.46 -8.15
C LYS A 315 -10.51 19.62 -7.95
N GLU A 316 -11.71 19.35 -7.43
CA GLU A 316 -12.70 20.38 -7.13
C GLU A 316 -12.22 21.36 -6.06
N PHE A 317 -11.54 20.86 -5.03
CA PHE A 317 -10.93 21.70 -4.02
C PHE A 317 -9.81 22.54 -4.62
N LEU A 318 -8.91 21.92 -5.40
CA LEU A 318 -7.80 22.61 -6.05
C LEU A 318 -8.28 23.73 -6.99
N ALA A 319 -9.32 23.48 -7.79
CA ALA A 319 -9.90 24.46 -8.71
C ALA A 319 -10.48 25.69 -8.01
N GLN A 320 -10.88 25.56 -6.74
CA GLN A 320 -11.52 26.62 -5.95
C GLN A 320 -10.56 27.29 -4.97
N ASN A 321 -9.31 26.83 -4.89
CA ASN A 321 -8.33 27.27 -3.91
C ASN A 321 -6.98 27.58 -4.58
N ASN A 322 -6.86 28.78 -5.13
CA ASN A 322 -5.58 29.40 -5.51
C ASN A 322 -5.01 30.27 -4.37
N HIS A 323 -5.58 30.16 -3.16
CA HIS A 323 -5.29 31.04 -2.03
C HIS A 323 -4.41 30.35 -0.99
N GLU A 324 -3.61 31.13 -0.27
CA GLU A 324 -2.76 30.64 0.81
C GLU A 324 -3.57 29.90 1.90
N VAL A 325 -2.95 28.88 2.53
CA VAL A 325 -3.54 28.00 3.57
C VAL A 325 -4.17 28.75 4.75
N ASN A 326 -3.71 29.97 5.02
CA ASN A 326 -4.23 30.81 6.12
C ASN A 326 -5.30 31.82 5.70
N SER A 327 -5.63 31.90 4.42
CA SER A 327 -6.69 32.78 3.97
C SER A 327 -8.02 32.31 4.55
N LYS A 328 -8.90 33.26 4.91
CA LYS A 328 -10.25 32.93 5.41
C LYS A 328 -11.03 32.06 4.43
N GLN A 329 -10.83 32.30 3.13
CA GLN A 329 -11.46 31.54 2.06
C GLN A 329 -10.97 30.08 2.02
N PHE A 330 -9.66 29.86 2.10
CA PHE A 330 -9.10 28.51 2.16
C PHE A 330 -9.65 27.73 3.36
N LEU A 331 -9.60 28.30 4.57
CA LEU A 331 -10.11 27.63 5.78
C LEU A 331 -11.62 27.38 5.73
N SER A 332 -12.39 28.29 5.13
CA SER A 332 -13.82 28.09 4.88
C SER A 332 -14.07 26.93 3.92
N ASN A 333 -13.28 26.84 2.84
CA ASN A 333 -13.36 25.73 1.89
C ASN A 333 -13.00 24.40 2.55
N VAL A 334 -11.90 24.32 3.30
CA VAL A 334 -11.53 23.11 4.06
C VAL A 334 -12.65 22.69 5.01
N THR A 335 -13.26 23.64 5.72
CA THR A 335 -14.38 23.35 6.63
C THR A 335 -15.58 22.77 5.88
N ARG A 336 -15.90 23.29 4.69
CA ARG A 336 -16.98 22.75 3.86
C ARG A 336 -16.66 21.33 3.37
N PHE A 337 -15.48 21.11 2.79
CA PHE A 337 -15.09 19.79 2.26
C PHE A 337 -14.99 18.72 3.37
N ASN A 338 -14.52 19.09 4.56
CA ASN A 338 -14.59 18.23 5.73
C ASN A 338 -16.02 17.77 6.04
N LYS A 339 -17.00 18.67 6.01
CA LYS A 339 -18.41 18.31 6.26
C LYS A 339 -18.97 17.40 5.19
N GLU A 340 -18.62 17.63 3.92
CA GLU A 340 -19.06 16.80 2.80
C GLU A 340 -18.48 15.39 2.83
N GLN A 341 -17.24 15.22 3.31
CA GLN A 341 -16.55 13.92 3.34
C GLN A 341 -16.72 13.17 4.66
N GLY A 342 -17.31 13.80 5.68
CA GLY A 342 -17.52 13.19 6.98
C GLY A 342 -16.24 13.08 7.82
N GLN A 343 -16.38 12.34 8.92
CA GLN A 343 -15.30 12.11 9.88
C GLN A 343 -14.69 10.72 9.65
N ILE A 344 -13.42 10.60 9.99
CA ILE A 344 -12.66 9.36 9.99
C ILE A 344 -12.10 9.09 11.37
N TRP A 345 -11.81 7.82 11.65
CA TRP A 345 -11.21 7.46 12.92
C TRP A 345 -9.75 7.94 12.99
N ASN A 346 -9.43 8.65 14.07
CA ASN A 346 -8.08 9.11 14.36
C ASN A 346 -7.38 8.09 15.28
N PRO A 347 -6.34 7.37 14.80
CA PRO A 347 -5.64 6.35 15.59
C PRO A 347 -4.83 6.92 16.77
N VAL A 348 -4.59 8.24 16.78
CA VAL A 348 -3.86 8.92 17.86
C VAL A 348 -4.79 9.34 18.99
N THR A 349 -6.00 9.83 18.67
CA THR A 349 -6.96 10.30 19.68
C THR A 349 -8.04 9.28 20.03
N GLY A 350 -8.21 8.24 19.20
CA GLY A 350 -9.25 7.22 19.34
C GLY A 350 -10.66 7.71 18.98
N LYS A 351 -10.80 8.89 18.34
CA LYS A 351 -12.08 9.55 18.07
C LYS A 351 -12.32 9.70 16.57
N MET A 352 -13.60 9.84 16.21
CA MET A 352 -13.98 10.30 14.87
C MET A 352 -13.67 11.80 14.74
N GLU A 353 -12.80 12.15 13.80
CA GLU A 353 -12.34 13.50 13.54
C GLU A 353 -12.37 13.79 12.03
N PHE A 354 -12.41 15.06 11.63
CA PHE A 354 -12.29 15.40 10.23
C PHE A 354 -10.87 15.14 9.71
N TRP A 355 -10.74 14.91 8.39
CA TRP A 355 -9.45 14.77 7.70
C TRP A 355 -8.47 15.89 8.03
N VAL A 356 -8.98 17.14 8.11
CA VAL A 356 -8.18 18.33 8.41
C VAL A 356 -8.76 19.10 9.60
N ASP A 357 -8.02 19.23 10.69
CA ASP A 357 -8.39 20.11 11.81
C ASP A 357 -8.04 21.56 11.43
N THR A 358 -9.04 22.34 11.04
CA THR A 358 -8.85 23.73 10.59
C THR A 358 -8.28 24.65 11.66
N LYS A 359 -8.55 24.39 12.94
CA LYS A 359 -7.99 25.19 14.05
C LYS A 359 -6.50 24.91 14.21
N LYS A 360 -6.11 23.64 14.17
CA LYS A 360 -4.70 23.24 14.22
C LYS A 360 -3.95 23.65 12.96
N LEU A 361 -4.59 23.56 11.79
CA LEU A 361 -4.03 24.02 10.51
C LEU A 361 -3.72 25.51 10.58
N GLN A 362 -4.74 26.32 10.94
CA GLN A 362 -4.55 27.75 11.13
C GLN A 362 -3.47 28.03 12.17
N LYS A 363 -3.48 27.37 13.33
CA LYS A 363 -2.46 27.58 14.37
C LYS A 363 -1.04 27.25 13.90
N SER A 364 -0.88 26.21 13.09
CA SER A 364 0.43 25.74 12.58
C SER A 364 1.05 26.75 11.61
N TYR A 365 0.21 27.49 10.88
CA TYR A 365 0.65 28.37 9.80
C TYR A 365 0.37 29.85 10.03
N SER A 366 -0.39 30.21 11.06
CA SER A 366 -0.58 31.59 11.50
C SER A 366 0.78 32.17 11.87
N ASN A 367 1.15 33.30 11.26
CA ASN A 367 2.39 34.01 11.56
C ASN A 367 2.41 34.47 13.03
N LYS A 368 2.77 33.59 13.97
CA LYS A 368 3.29 33.99 15.27
C LYS A 368 4.75 34.36 15.07
N GLN A 369 4.95 35.60 14.61
CA GLN A 369 6.13 36.43 14.81
C GLN A 369 7.49 35.70 14.77
N PHE A 370 8.10 35.73 13.58
CA PHE A 370 9.55 35.82 13.35
C PHE A 370 10.20 37.10 13.98
N PHE A 371 9.52 37.76 14.93
CA PHE A 371 9.95 39.01 15.57
C PHE A 371 10.47 38.84 17.01
N GLY A 372 10.57 37.61 17.52
CA GLY A 372 11.09 37.34 18.88
C GLY A 372 12.60 37.12 18.98
N LEU A 373 13.28 36.75 17.89
CA LEU A 373 14.70 36.36 17.92
C LEU A 373 15.70 37.38 17.36
N LEU A 374 15.25 38.48 16.75
CA LEU A 374 16.13 39.56 16.26
C LEU A 374 16.21 40.80 17.17
N ARG A 375 15.55 40.78 18.35
CA ARG A 375 15.57 41.90 19.30
C ARG A 375 16.49 41.72 20.52
N LYS A 376 17.27 40.64 20.59
CA LYS A 376 18.20 40.39 21.72
C LYS A 376 19.67 40.68 21.44
N ASN A 377 20.04 41.15 20.24
CA ASN A 377 21.45 41.48 19.92
C ASN A 377 21.73 42.98 19.71
N SER A 378 20.85 43.87 20.17
CA SER A 378 21.12 45.31 20.18
C SER A 378 20.90 45.86 21.59
N ASN A 379 21.77 45.50 22.53
CA ASN A 379 22.09 46.29 23.73
C ASN A 379 23.13 45.56 24.59
N THR A 380 24.40 45.71 24.24
CA THR A 380 25.47 45.86 25.23
C THR A 380 26.50 46.81 24.63
N LYS A 381 26.68 47.93 25.34
CA LYS A 381 27.69 48.96 25.12
C LYS A 381 29.09 48.43 25.36
#